data_AF-A0A3S0A2E7-F1
#
_entry.id   AF-A0A3S0A2E7-F1
#
_cell.length_a   1.000
_cell.length_b   1.000
_cell.length_c   1.000
_cell.angle_alpha   90.00
_cell.angle_beta   90.00
_cell.angle_gamma   90.00
#
_symmetry.space_group_name_H-M   'P 1'
#
loop_
_entity.id
_entity.type
_entity.pdbx_description
1 polymer ?
#
loop_
_entity_poly.entity_id
_entity_poly.type
_entity_poly.pdbx_seq_one_letter_code
_entity_poly.pdbx_strand_id
1 'polypeptide(L)'
;MRTIKHLISMAPPSLGNIWQLEKHLPASIPLISRCERTRADINTIFRRLRLGAERGLIPDLAKTQDPPKAQANAIEGSHKEKNHNQQTAPKNSSRSKSTDEQKHFEDRFVVSIIRRAIWIFENIAEQSIECWSLMEKLETDEPDLTDEQLKLRKNKIIASFGWKRDNFQNLPFSIKQRINRQSYEFSDQWPPPNLSSLLLMIGVIQALAFTLDAFCTAARHNEIAGAEHNTASIAKDRMRSVLRKTERAFGGRARDWPLHPLATRALDLQEKLASVIRPEGQSHLWVQLQDHKGSGKGGPLANMTEPMVAAVEHLGLEGDCNGRPHAHRWRHTLVRLVALAIVQSMQVLQDMLGHDNLEALLHYLLSVEDLVGEVMKVAEEASELLVRTAVEDTVQGLAGGGAAQPLRDGLTEMAMRRGIDVLGTDNIDEAVRILSGRGLQCTLVRPGVLCTKAPGQFGPCTKGRGLPDTGSCRSSCESRLELASARIECRDQIVGLLREYAEVSEMPLASQHIRGKILANLQRWPDVRDEFLASSPIAAEIWSNRR
;
A
#
# COMPACT_ATOMS: atom_id res chain seq x y z
N MET A 1 -3.56 -41.05 -14.85
CA MET A 1 -4.53 -42.09 -14.46
C MET A 1 -3.91 -43.47 -14.19
N ARG A 2 -3.02 -44.03 -15.03
CA ARG A 2 -2.39 -45.36 -14.78
C ARG A 2 -1.66 -45.46 -13.43
N THR A 3 -0.93 -44.41 -13.03
CA THR A 3 -0.22 -44.31 -11.75
C THR A 3 -1.15 -44.38 -10.53
N ILE A 4 -2.27 -43.65 -10.59
CA ILE A 4 -3.28 -43.64 -9.52
C ILE A 4 -3.98 -45.01 -9.45
N LYS A 5 -4.29 -45.61 -10.61
CA LYS A 5 -4.93 -46.93 -10.68
C LYS A 5 -4.02 -48.03 -10.09
N HIS A 6 -2.70 -47.95 -10.32
CA HIS A 6 -1.72 -48.88 -9.75
C HIS A 6 -1.52 -48.70 -8.23
N LEU A 7 -1.47 -47.45 -7.76
CA LEU A 7 -1.39 -47.14 -6.33
C LEU A 7 -2.63 -47.62 -5.56
N ILE A 8 -3.81 -47.48 -6.16
CA ILE A 8 -5.07 -47.98 -5.59
C ILE A 8 -5.10 -49.51 -5.60
N SER A 9 -4.61 -50.18 -6.66
CA SER A 9 -4.58 -51.66 -6.70
C SER A 9 -3.58 -52.30 -5.75
N MET A 10 -2.56 -51.55 -5.32
CA MET A 10 -1.52 -51.99 -4.37
C MET A 10 -1.84 -51.62 -2.92
N ALA A 11 -2.90 -50.83 -2.68
CA ALA A 11 -3.27 -50.41 -1.33
C ALA A 11 -3.86 -51.60 -0.55
N PRO A 12 -3.35 -51.92 0.65
CA PRO A 12 -3.92 -52.98 1.46
C PRO A 12 -5.38 -52.68 1.83
N PRO A 13 -6.23 -53.69 2.04
CA PRO A 13 -7.69 -53.54 2.16
C PRO A 13 -8.15 -52.61 3.28
N SER A 14 -7.34 -52.46 4.33
CA SER A 14 -7.55 -51.45 5.36
C SER A 14 -6.96 -50.12 4.91
N LEU A 15 -7.78 -49.24 4.35
CA LEU A 15 -7.49 -47.85 3.97
C LEU A 15 -7.15 -46.94 5.17
N GLY A 16 -6.49 -47.46 6.21
CA GLY A 16 -6.10 -46.72 7.41
C GLY A 16 -4.71 -46.12 7.35
N ASN A 17 -3.83 -46.53 6.41
CA ASN A 17 -2.47 -46.00 6.39
C ASN A 17 -1.85 -46.00 4.99
N ILE A 18 -2.10 -44.91 4.25
CA ILE A 18 -1.50 -44.65 2.92
C ILE A 18 0.04 -44.68 2.96
N TRP A 19 0.64 -44.59 4.15
CA TRP A 19 2.09 -44.60 4.36
C TRP A 19 2.72 -45.99 4.48
N GLN A 20 1.93 -47.06 4.59
CA GLN A 20 2.48 -48.41 4.36
C GLN A 20 2.94 -48.58 2.90
N LEU A 21 2.36 -47.81 1.96
CA LEU A 21 2.88 -47.74 0.60
C LEU A 21 4.28 -47.14 0.56
N GLU A 22 4.66 -46.21 1.46
CA GLU A 22 6.01 -45.58 1.48
C GLU A 22 7.13 -46.62 1.64
N LYS A 23 6.91 -47.68 2.43
CA LYS A 23 7.91 -48.75 2.59
C LYS A 23 8.12 -49.58 1.32
N HIS A 24 7.10 -49.68 0.47
CA HIS A 24 7.12 -50.49 -0.75
C HIS A 24 7.28 -49.65 -2.03
N LEU A 25 7.12 -48.34 -1.94
CA LEU A 25 7.11 -47.44 -3.10
C LEU A 25 8.47 -47.24 -3.78
N PRO A 26 9.60 -47.05 -3.06
CA PRO A 26 10.90 -46.84 -3.69
C PRO A 26 11.27 -47.97 -4.65
N ALA A 27 10.91 -49.21 -4.31
CA ALA A 27 11.13 -50.39 -5.15
C ALA A 27 10.16 -50.51 -6.34
N SER A 28 8.98 -49.88 -6.28
CA SER A 28 7.91 -49.99 -7.30
C SER A 28 7.79 -48.76 -8.21
N ILE A 29 8.47 -47.65 -7.92
CA ILE A 29 8.53 -46.45 -8.79
C ILE A 29 9.00 -46.76 -10.23
N PRO A 30 10.00 -47.64 -10.47
CA PRO A 30 10.38 -48.03 -11.84
C PRO A 30 9.26 -48.73 -12.62
N LEU A 31 8.36 -49.44 -11.92
CA LEU A 31 7.20 -50.14 -12.48
C LEU A 31 6.03 -49.19 -12.77
N ILE A 32 5.92 -48.08 -12.02
CA ILE A 32 4.84 -47.09 -12.13
C ILE A 32 5.00 -46.16 -13.35
N SER A 33 6.23 -45.82 -13.71
CA SER A 33 6.51 -44.99 -14.89
C SER A 33 7.87 -45.34 -15.48
N ARG A 34 7.97 -45.40 -16.81
CA ARG A 34 9.24 -45.51 -17.54
C ARG A 34 9.94 -44.16 -17.72
N CYS A 35 9.26 -43.04 -17.48
CA CYS A 35 9.80 -41.69 -17.63
C CYS A 35 10.49 -41.22 -16.35
N GLU A 36 11.78 -40.91 -16.45
CA GLU A 36 12.64 -40.50 -15.34
C GLU A 36 12.14 -39.22 -14.65
N ARG A 37 11.66 -38.25 -15.42
CA ARG A 37 11.10 -37.00 -14.88
C ARG A 37 9.87 -37.25 -14.00
N THR A 38 8.96 -38.13 -14.44
CA THR A 38 7.79 -38.51 -13.64
C THR A 38 8.18 -39.25 -12.35
N ARG A 39 9.24 -40.06 -12.37
CA ARG A 39 9.76 -40.72 -11.15
C ARG A 39 10.31 -39.69 -10.16
N ALA A 40 11.03 -38.69 -10.64
CA ALA A 40 11.56 -37.60 -9.83
C ALA A 40 10.45 -36.75 -9.20
N ASP A 41 9.39 -36.46 -9.96
CA ASP A 41 8.23 -35.70 -9.47
C ASP A 41 7.48 -36.47 -8.37
N ILE A 42 7.27 -37.79 -8.56
CA ILE A 42 6.64 -38.65 -7.54
C ILE A 42 7.47 -38.67 -6.26
N ASN A 43 8.79 -38.85 -6.35
CA ASN A 43 9.69 -38.81 -5.19
C ASN A 43 9.64 -37.46 -4.46
N THR A 44 9.57 -36.36 -5.22
CA THR A 44 9.51 -35.01 -4.67
C THR A 44 8.20 -34.78 -3.89
N ILE A 45 7.07 -35.29 -4.40
CA ILE A 45 5.77 -35.20 -3.73
C ILE A 45 5.80 -35.98 -2.41
N PHE A 46 6.29 -37.22 -2.41
CA PHE A 46 6.37 -38.04 -1.19
C PHE A 46 7.28 -37.40 -0.12
N ARG A 47 8.44 -36.88 -0.53
CA ARG A 47 9.35 -36.18 0.39
C ARG A 47 8.68 -34.97 1.05
N ARG A 48 7.88 -34.21 0.28
CA ARG A 48 7.16 -33.04 0.80
C ARG A 48 6.06 -33.43 1.77
N LEU A 49 5.31 -34.49 1.47
CA LEU A 49 4.27 -34.98 2.36
C LEU A 49 4.86 -35.49 3.68
N ARG A 50 5.99 -36.21 3.65
CA ARG A 50 6.71 -36.65 4.86
C ARG A 50 7.20 -35.47 5.71
N LEU A 51 7.83 -34.48 5.09
CA LEU A 51 8.26 -33.26 5.79
C LEU A 51 7.09 -32.48 6.39
N GLY A 52 5.93 -32.46 5.71
CA GLY A 52 4.71 -31.87 6.26
C GLY A 52 4.20 -32.63 7.48
N ALA A 53 4.29 -33.96 7.44
CA ALA A 53 3.90 -34.83 8.52
C ALA A 53 4.81 -34.69 9.76
N GLU A 54 6.14 -34.71 9.57
CA GLU A 54 7.14 -34.49 10.63
C GLU A 54 6.99 -33.12 11.31
N ARG A 55 6.44 -32.13 10.58
CA ARG A 55 6.15 -30.78 11.09
C ARG A 55 4.77 -30.65 11.75
N GLY A 56 4.03 -31.75 11.88
CA GLY A 56 2.68 -31.76 12.47
C GLY A 56 1.62 -31.07 11.61
N LEU A 57 1.90 -30.77 10.33
CA LEU A 57 0.94 -30.14 9.41
C LEU A 57 -0.09 -31.14 8.86
N ILE A 58 0.16 -32.43 9.08
CA ILE A 58 -0.73 -33.53 8.74
C ILE A 58 -1.10 -34.23 10.07
N PRO A 59 -2.21 -33.83 10.71
CA PRO A 59 -2.50 -34.15 12.12
C PRO A 59 -2.78 -35.63 12.40
N ASP A 60 -3.10 -36.43 11.38
CA ASP A 60 -3.30 -37.88 11.50
C ASP A 60 -2.00 -38.67 11.80
N LEU A 61 -0.85 -37.99 11.87
CA LEU A 61 0.46 -38.62 12.05
C LEU A 61 0.93 -38.74 13.51
N ALA A 62 0.36 -37.99 14.45
CA ALA A 62 0.87 -37.89 15.82
C ALA A 62 0.30 -38.95 16.79
N LYS A 63 -0.11 -40.13 16.29
CA LYS A 63 -0.61 -41.23 17.14
C LYS A 63 0.23 -42.50 17.14
N THR A 64 1.40 -42.51 16.51
CA THR A 64 2.31 -43.66 16.58
C THR A 64 3.72 -43.21 16.92
N GLN A 65 3.92 -42.79 18.17
CA GLN A 65 5.08 -43.09 19.03
C GLN A 65 4.93 -42.33 20.36
N ASP A 66 5.21 -43.03 21.45
CA ASP A 66 4.95 -42.62 22.84
C ASP A 66 5.48 -41.21 23.20
N PRO A 67 4.79 -40.47 24.09
CA PRO A 67 5.26 -39.18 24.55
C PRO A 67 6.54 -39.34 25.40
N PRO A 68 7.54 -38.45 25.27
CA PRO A 68 8.70 -38.49 26.14
C PRO A 68 8.27 -38.15 27.58
N LYS A 69 8.66 -39.03 28.51
CA LYS A 69 8.40 -38.92 29.95
C LYS A 69 8.94 -37.61 30.52
N ALA A 70 8.08 -36.87 31.21
CA ALA A 70 8.48 -35.74 32.03
C ALA A 70 9.37 -36.22 33.20
N GLN A 71 10.54 -35.61 33.37
CA GLN A 71 11.26 -35.59 34.63
C GLN A 71 11.21 -34.16 35.17
N ALA A 72 10.53 -34.02 36.31
CA ALA A 72 10.58 -32.83 37.13
C ALA A 72 11.93 -32.77 37.86
N ASN A 73 12.53 -31.59 37.93
CA ASN A 73 13.26 -31.12 39.10
C ASN A 73 13.16 -29.60 39.16
N ALA A 74 12.81 -29.13 40.35
CA ALA A 74 12.66 -27.74 40.72
C ALA A 74 14.01 -27.09 41.04
N ILE A 75 14.06 -25.75 40.98
CA ILE A 75 14.52 -24.80 42.02
C ILE A 75 15.04 -23.49 41.38
N GLU A 76 14.67 -22.41 42.07
CA GLU A 76 14.97 -20.98 41.95
C GLU A 76 16.43 -20.58 41.62
N GLY A 77 16.62 -19.37 41.08
CA GLY A 77 17.90 -18.64 41.23
C GLY A 77 18.28 -17.67 40.10
N SER A 78 18.04 -16.37 40.35
CA SER A 78 19.00 -15.26 40.21
C SER A 78 20.01 -15.18 39.04
N HIS A 79 19.90 -14.08 38.28
CA HIS A 79 20.95 -13.20 37.72
C HIS A 79 22.31 -13.73 37.17
N LYS A 80 22.65 -13.11 36.02
CA LYS A 80 23.97 -12.71 35.46
C LYS A 80 24.61 -13.52 34.32
N GLU A 81 24.80 -12.78 33.23
CA GLU A 81 25.80 -12.84 32.15
C GLU A 81 26.99 -13.80 32.30
N LYS A 82 27.33 -14.52 31.22
CA LYS A 82 28.50 -14.21 30.37
C LYS A 82 28.58 -15.08 29.10
N ASN A 83 29.10 -14.44 28.05
CA ASN A 83 29.45 -14.95 26.73
C ASN A 83 30.48 -16.09 26.73
N HIS A 84 30.31 -17.04 25.78
CA HIS A 84 31.19 -17.39 24.65
C HIS A 84 31.25 -18.90 24.42
N ASN A 85 30.64 -19.40 23.34
CA ASN A 85 31.40 -19.94 22.21
C ASN A 85 30.51 -20.20 20.99
N GLN A 86 30.94 -19.64 19.87
CA GLN A 86 30.34 -19.80 18.56
C GLN A 86 30.59 -21.21 18.02
N GLN A 87 29.54 -21.94 17.69
CA GLN A 87 29.55 -22.83 16.52
C GLN A 87 28.22 -22.66 15.77
N THR A 88 28.36 -22.10 14.57
CA THR A 88 27.32 -21.71 13.62
C THR A 88 26.51 -22.90 13.11
N ALA A 89 25.24 -22.96 13.52
CA ALA A 89 24.20 -23.68 12.76
C ALA A 89 23.73 -22.79 11.59
N PRO A 90 23.43 -23.36 10.41
CA PRO A 90 23.04 -22.59 9.24
C PRO A 90 21.70 -21.88 9.51
N LYS A 91 21.73 -20.55 9.42
CA LYS A 91 20.53 -19.70 9.45
C LYS A 91 19.58 -20.19 8.37
N ASN A 92 18.40 -20.65 8.81
CA ASN A 92 17.22 -20.72 7.97
C ASN A 92 17.08 -19.38 7.25
N SER A 93 17.15 -19.42 5.92
CA SER A 93 16.84 -18.27 5.09
C SER A 93 15.36 -17.92 5.30
N SER A 94 15.12 -16.95 6.19
CA SER A 94 13.92 -16.14 6.09
C SER A 94 13.88 -15.63 4.66
N ARG A 95 12.91 -16.11 3.87
CA ARG A 95 12.51 -15.46 2.61
C ARG A 95 12.37 -13.98 2.94
N SER A 96 13.31 -13.16 2.48
CA SER A 96 13.12 -11.73 2.45
C SER A 96 11.89 -11.49 1.60
N LYS A 97 10.79 -11.07 2.23
CA LYS A 97 9.78 -10.30 1.49
C LYS A 97 10.57 -9.13 0.91
N SER A 98 10.54 -8.95 -0.41
CA SER A 98 11.23 -7.83 -1.02
C SER A 98 10.71 -6.55 -0.38
N THR A 99 11.62 -5.70 0.07
CA THR A 99 11.34 -4.41 0.69
C THR A 99 10.53 -3.48 -0.21
N ASP A 100 10.40 -3.80 -1.50
CA ASP A 100 9.66 -3.02 -2.48
C ASP A 100 8.13 -3.24 -2.44
N GLU A 101 7.64 -4.38 -1.94
CA GLU A 101 6.18 -4.64 -1.83
C GLU A 101 5.48 -3.69 -0.85
N GLN A 102 6.22 -3.10 0.08
CA GLN A 102 5.73 -2.19 1.12
C GLN A 102 5.87 -0.69 0.74
N LYS A 103 6.42 -0.39 -0.44
CA LYS A 103 6.61 0.99 -0.91
C LYS A 103 5.41 1.45 -1.73
N HIS A 104 5.00 2.70 -1.56
CA HIS A 104 4.08 3.35 -2.49
C HIS A 104 4.73 3.51 -3.88
N PHE A 105 3.91 3.77 -4.89
CA PHE A 105 4.38 4.21 -6.20
C PHE A 105 4.85 5.67 -6.14
N GLU A 106 5.74 6.06 -7.05
CA GLU A 106 6.08 7.47 -7.28
C GLU A 106 4.96 8.24 -7.98
N ASP A 107 4.82 9.52 -7.64
CA ASP A 107 3.73 10.36 -8.13
C ASP A 107 3.73 10.48 -9.66
N ARG A 108 4.92 10.58 -10.26
CA ARG A 108 5.08 10.62 -11.72
C ARG A 108 4.52 9.38 -12.40
N PHE A 109 4.76 8.19 -11.82
CA PHE A 109 4.22 6.94 -12.34
C PHE A 109 2.71 6.88 -12.22
N VAL A 110 2.17 7.23 -11.05
CA VAL A 110 0.73 7.24 -10.78
C VAL A 110 0.01 8.16 -11.78
N VAL A 111 0.48 9.40 -11.95
CA VAL A 111 -0.10 10.33 -12.91
C VAL A 111 -0.03 9.77 -14.33
N SER A 112 1.12 9.20 -14.72
CA SER A 112 1.33 8.70 -16.08
C SER A 112 0.44 7.49 -16.40
N ILE A 113 0.35 6.51 -15.51
CA ILE A 113 -0.43 5.30 -15.75
C ILE A 113 -1.93 5.58 -15.69
N ILE A 114 -2.40 6.40 -14.74
CA ILE A 114 -3.81 6.74 -14.62
C ILE A 114 -4.27 7.62 -15.80
N ARG A 115 -3.47 8.61 -16.21
CA ARG A 115 -3.78 9.44 -17.39
C ARG A 115 -3.90 8.59 -18.66
N ARG A 116 -2.99 7.63 -18.86
CA ARG A 116 -3.06 6.72 -20.01
C ARG A 116 -4.26 5.77 -19.92
N ALA A 117 -4.59 5.27 -18.73
CA ALA A 117 -5.79 4.44 -18.52
C ALA A 117 -7.06 5.19 -18.91
N ILE A 118 -7.24 6.41 -18.40
CA ILE A 118 -8.40 7.26 -18.73
C ILE A 118 -8.50 7.46 -20.24
N TRP A 119 -7.41 7.89 -20.88
CA TRP A 119 -7.39 8.12 -22.32
C TRP A 119 -7.75 6.84 -23.10
N ILE A 120 -7.22 5.68 -22.70
CA ILE A 120 -7.53 4.39 -23.34
C ILE A 120 -9.02 4.05 -23.20
N PHE A 121 -9.59 4.20 -22.01
CA PHE A 121 -10.99 3.88 -21.74
C PHE A 121 -11.97 4.78 -22.49
N GLU A 122 -11.63 6.06 -22.65
CA GLU A 122 -12.48 7.03 -23.33
C GLU A 122 -12.41 6.91 -24.87
N ASN A 123 -11.26 6.52 -25.42
CA ASN A 123 -11.01 6.64 -26.86
C ASN A 123 -10.99 5.30 -27.61
N ILE A 124 -10.34 4.26 -27.06
CA ILE A 124 -10.04 3.04 -27.83
C ILE A 124 -10.57 1.74 -27.21
N ALA A 125 -10.82 1.68 -25.91
CA ALA A 125 -11.12 0.41 -25.23
C ALA A 125 -12.37 -0.27 -25.78
N GLU A 126 -13.48 0.48 -25.87
CA GLU A 126 -14.77 -0.05 -26.36
C GLU A 126 -14.66 -0.61 -27.78
N GLN A 127 -14.07 0.17 -28.69
CA GLN A 127 -13.85 -0.24 -30.08
C GLN A 127 -12.93 -1.46 -30.21
N SER A 128 -11.90 -1.54 -29.35
CA SER A 128 -10.97 -2.68 -29.32
C SER A 128 -11.68 -3.95 -28.88
N ILE A 129 -12.54 -3.86 -27.86
CA ILE A 129 -13.35 -4.98 -27.35
C ILE A 129 -14.38 -5.42 -28.40
N GLU A 130 -15.06 -4.48 -29.06
CA GLU A 130 -16.01 -4.78 -30.14
C GLU A 130 -15.34 -5.50 -31.31
N CYS A 131 -14.21 -4.98 -31.79
CA CYS A 131 -13.43 -5.59 -32.86
C CYS A 131 -12.97 -7.00 -32.47
N TRP A 132 -12.49 -7.18 -31.23
CA TRP A 132 -12.10 -8.49 -30.71
C TRP A 132 -13.30 -9.45 -30.62
N SER A 133 -14.47 -8.99 -30.18
CA SER A 133 -15.69 -9.80 -30.13
C SER A 133 -16.09 -10.36 -31.49
N LEU A 134 -15.98 -9.57 -32.57
CA LEU A 134 -16.23 -10.04 -33.93
C LEU A 134 -15.26 -11.17 -34.35
N MET A 135 -14.00 -11.10 -33.89
CA MET A 135 -13.00 -12.14 -34.19
C MET A 135 -13.22 -13.42 -33.40
N GLU A 136 -13.71 -13.33 -32.18
CA GLU A 136 -14.04 -14.50 -31.35
C GLU A 136 -15.29 -15.21 -31.88
N LYS A 137 -16.27 -14.45 -32.41
CA LYS A 137 -17.41 -15.02 -33.14
C LYS A 137 -16.98 -15.79 -34.39
N LEU A 138 -15.99 -15.29 -35.14
CA LEU A 138 -15.46 -15.98 -36.33
C LEU A 138 -14.90 -17.38 -35.99
N GLU A 139 -14.25 -17.54 -34.84
CA GLU A 139 -13.76 -18.87 -34.39
C GLU A 139 -14.92 -19.84 -34.12
N THR A 140 -16.07 -19.32 -33.69
CA THR A 140 -17.26 -20.11 -33.39
C THR A 140 -18.04 -20.45 -34.66
N ASP A 141 -18.17 -19.49 -35.58
CA ASP A 141 -18.97 -19.62 -36.80
C ASP A 141 -18.25 -20.45 -37.89
N GLU A 142 -16.92 -20.43 -37.92
CA GLU A 142 -16.12 -21.13 -38.94
C GLU A 142 -15.04 -22.04 -38.32
N PRO A 143 -15.42 -23.14 -37.64
CA PRO A 143 -14.48 -24.01 -36.90
C PRO A 143 -13.53 -24.81 -37.81
N ASP A 144 -13.83 -24.94 -39.10
CA ASP A 144 -13.05 -25.75 -40.06
C ASP A 144 -11.79 -25.04 -40.59
N LEU A 145 -11.56 -23.77 -40.20
CA LEU A 145 -10.42 -23.00 -40.66
C LEU A 145 -9.12 -23.42 -39.96
N THR A 146 -8.05 -23.48 -40.75
CA THR A 146 -6.70 -23.60 -40.18
C THR A 146 -6.32 -22.32 -39.43
N ASP A 147 -5.45 -22.44 -38.42
CA ASP A 147 -4.95 -21.31 -37.63
C ASP A 147 -4.41 -20.15 -38.49
N GLU A 148 -3.73 -20.45 -39.61
CA GLU A 148 -3.18 -19.43 -40.50
C GLU A 148 -4.27 -18.71 -41.31
N GLN A 149 -5.30 -19.44 -41.78
CA GLN A 149 -6.46 -18.84 -42.47
C GLN A 149 -7.26 -17.96 -41.51
N LEU A 150 -7.45 -18.44 -40.28
CA LEU A 150 -8.14 -17.71 -39.23
C LEU A 150 -7.39 -16.42 -38.87
N LYS A 151 -6.07 -16.48 -38.66
CA LYS A 151 -5.23 -15.28 -38.44
C LYS A 151 -5.34 -14.28 -39.59
N LEU A 152 -5.30 -14.75 -40.84
CA LEU A 152 -5.43 -13.89 -42.02
C LEU A 152 -6.80 -13.17 -42.04
N ARG A 153 -7.89 -13.88 -41.75
CA ARG A 153 -9.23 -13.30 -41.67
C ARG A 153 -9.38 -12.33 -40.51
N LYS A 154 -8.87 -12.67 -39.33
CA LYS A 154 -8.85 -11.76 -38.16
C LYS A 154 -8.11 -10.46 -38.47
N ASN A 155 -6.96 -10.55 -39.15
CA ASN A 155 -6.24 -9.35 -39.61
C ASN A 155 -7.04 -8.53 -40.64
N LYS A 156 -7.80 -9.18 -41.53
CA LYS A 156 -8.72 -8.47 -42.45
C LYS A 156 -9.85 -7.75 -41.70
N ILE A 157 -10.39 -8.36 -40.64
CA ILE A 157 -11.38 -7.70 -39.77
C ILE A 157 -10.77 -6.45 -39.15
N ILE A 158 -9.56 -6.53 -38.58
CA ILE A 158 -8.86 -5.35 -38.01
C ILE A 158 -8.71 -4.22 -39.04
N ALA A 159 -8.26 -4.56 -40.24
CA ALA A 159 -8.00 -3.58 -41.30
C ALA A 159 -9.29 -2.93 -41.84
N SER A 160 -10.42 -3.64 -41.82
CA SER A 160 -11.71 -3.17 -42.33
C SER A 160 -12.66 -2.64 -41.23
N PHE A 161 -12.29 -2.78 -39.96
CA PHE A 161 -13.10 -2.31 -38.84
C PHE A 161 -13.24 -0.79 -38.89
N GLY A 162 -14.47 -0.30 -38.68
CA GLY A 162 -14.81 1.12 -38.70
C GLY A 162 -14.32 1.87 -37.46
N TRP A 163 -13.00 1.92 -37.24
CA TRP A 163 -12.39 2.63 -36.13
C TRP A 163 -12.83 4.10 -36.16
N LYS A 164 -13.53 4.56 -35.13
CA LYS A 164 -13.85 5.96 -34.89
C LYS A 164 -12.55 6.69 -34.61
N ARG A 165 -12.19 7.59 -35.52
CA ARG A 165 -10.94 8.37 -35.50
C ARG A 165 -11.18 9.80 -35.04
N ASP A 166 -12.23 10.05 -34.25
CA ASP A 166 -12.80 11.38 -34.09
C ASP A 166 -11.76 12.46 -33.73
N ASN A 167 -10.58 12.12 -33.18
CA ASN A 167 -9.48 13.06 -32.99
C ASN A 167 -8.03 12.53 -33.17
N PHE A 168 -7.77 11.33 -33.70
CA PHE A 168 -6.38 10.85 -33.81
C PHE A 168 -6.12 9.79 -34.90
N GLN A 169 -4.97 9.92 -35.56
CA GLN A 169 -4.39 8.90 -36.44
C GLN A 169 -3.31 8.07 -35.73
N ASN A 170 -2.65 8.66 -34.72
CA ASN A 170 -1.65 8.02 -33.89
C ASN A 170 -2.06 8.14 -32.42
N LEU A 171 -1.65 7.18 -31.61
CA LEU A 171 -1.77 7.22 -30.15
C LEU A 171 -0.95 8.39 -29.59
N PRO A 172 -1.43 9.06 -28.53
CA PRO A 172 -0.70 10.15 -27.89
C PRO A 172 0.51 9.67 -27.07
N PHE A 173 0.74 8.36 -27.01
CA PHE A 173 1.89 7.73 -26.39
C PHE A 173 2.17 6.40 -27.08
N SER A 174 3.44 5.99 -27.10
CA SER A 174 3.84 4.73 -27.71
C SER A 174 3.46 3.54 -26.83
N ILE A 175 3.03 2.45 -27.48
CA ILE A 175 2.74 1.17 -26.86
C ILE A 175 3.55 0.11 -27.60
N LYS A 176 4.01 -0.94 -26.91
CA LYS A 176 4.62 -2.09 -27.59
C LYS A 176 3.62 -2.72 -28.55
N GLN A 177 3.99 -2.77 -29.82
CA GLN A 177 3.22 -3.43 -30.87
C GLN A 177 4.09 -4.50 -31.53
N ARG A 178 3.44 -5.56 -32.02
CA ARG A 178 4.15 -6.63 -32.72
C ARG A 178 4.34 -6.21 -34.17
N ILE A 179 5.57 -5.92 -34.58
CA ILE A 179 5.87 -5.58 -35.99
C ILE A 179 6.09 -6.87 -36.78
N ASN A 180 6.93 -7.77 -36.26
CA ASN A 180 7.32 -9.02 -36.91
C ASN A 180 7.04 -10.25 -36.03
N ARG A 181 7.28 -11.46 -36.56
CA ARG A 181 7.11 -12.71 -35.79
C ARG A 181 8.00 -12.75 -34.53
N GLN A 182 9.11 -12.03 -34.50
CA GLN A 182 10.15 -12.15 -33.46
C GLN A 182 10.35 -10.90 -32.59
N SER A 183 9.81 -9.72 -32.94
CA SER A 183 10.06 -8.48 -32.19
C SER A 183 8.78 -7.71 -31.85
N TYR A 184 8.83 -7.08 -30.67
CA TYR A 184 7.91 -6.04 -30.24
C TYR A 184 8.68 -4.72 -30.19
N GLU A 185 8.10 -3.68 -30.77
CA GLU A 185 8.70 -2.34 -30.80
C GLU A 185 7.65 -1.32 -30.32
N PHE A 186 8.12 -0.22 -29.75
CA PHE A 186 7.24 0.87 -29.36
C PHE A 186 6.76 1.61 -30.60
N SER A 187 5.45 1.68 -30.77
CA SER A 187 4.79 2.36 -31.88
C SER A 187 3.60 3.16 -31.35
N ASP A 188 3.37 4.32 -31.96
CA ASP A 188 2.18 5.14 -31.77
C ASP A 188 1.12 4.88 -32.87
N GLN A 189 1.36 3.93 -33.79
CA GLN A 189 0.43 3.66 -34.89
C GLN A 189 -0.94 3.19 -34.39
N TRP A 190 -2.02 3.78 -34.92
CA TRP A 190 -3.39 3.31 -34.73
C TRP A 190 -4.16 3.34 -36.06
N PRO A 191 -5.02 2.35 -36.38
CA PRO A 191 -5.39 1.15 -35.62
C PRO A 191 -4.24 0.14 -35.43
N PRO A 192 -4.40 -0.86 -34.55
CA PRO A 192 -3.35 -1.86 -34.33
C PRO A 192 -3.05 -2.62 -35.64
N PRO A 193 -1.78 -2.88 -35.98
CA PRO A 193 -1.42 -3.39 -37.30
C PRO A 193 -1.80 -4.87 -37.52
N ASN A 194 -2.02 -5.63 -36.44
CA ASN A 194 -2.31 -7.06 -36.51
C ASN A 194 -2.98 -7.57 -35.22
N LEU A 195 -3.47 -8.82 -35.30
CA LEU A 195 -4.13 -9.52 -34.20
C LEU A 195 -3.29 -9.58 -32.93
N SER A 196 -1.98 -9.81 -33.04
CA SER A 196 -1.12 -9.86 -31.85
C SER A 196 -1.07 -8.52 -31.12
N SER A 197 -1.03 -7.42 -31.85
CA SER A 197 -1.04 -6.06 -31.27
C SER A 197 -2.39 -5.73 -30.64
N LEU A 198 -3.50 -6.17 -31.25
CA LEU A 198 -4.82 -6.03 -30.65
C LEU A 198 -4.95 -6.85 -29.36
N LEU A 199 -4.54 -8.12 -29.34
CA LEU A 199 -4.62 -8.97 -28.13
C LEU A 199 -3.73 -8.45 -26.99
N LEU A 200 -2.57 -7.88 -27.32
CA LEU A 200 -1.74 -7.17 -26.36
C LEU A 200 -2.52 -5.98 -25.76
N MET A 201 -3.19 -5.19 -26.60
CA MET A 201 -4.03 -4.07 -26.15
C MET A 201 -5.17 -4.54 -25.23
N ILE A 202 -5.84 -5.65 -25.54
CA ILE A 202 -6.87 -6.24 -24.67
C ILE A 202 -6.28 -6.59 -23.29
N GLY A 203 -5.07 -7.18 -23.26
CA GLY A 203 -4.35 -7.43 -22.01
C GLY A 203 -4.03 -6.16 -21.22
N VAL A 204 -3.61 -5.09 -21.90
CA VAL A 204 -3.36 -3.78 -21.30
C VAL A 204 -4.64 -3.18 -20.73
N ILE A 205 -5.76 -3.21 -21.48
CA ILE A 205 -7.06 -2.69 -21.03
C ILE A 205 -7.49 -3.39 -19.73
N GLN A 206 -7.43 -4.72 -19.68
CA GLN A 206 -7.78 -5.47 -18.46
C GLN A 206 -6.88 -5.12 -17.27
N ALA A 207 -5.57 -5.02 -17.48
CA ALA A 207 -4.63 -4.66 -16.42
C ALA A 207 -4.80 -3.22 -15.92
N LEU A 208 -5.14 -2.29 -16.82
CA LEU A 208 -5.43 -0.90 -16.47
C LEU A 208 -6.76 -0.77 -15.75
N ALA A 209 -7.77 -1.57 -16.09
CA ALA A 209 -9.07 -1.54 -15.39
C ALA A 209 -8.89 -1.98 -13.94
N PHE A 210 -8.12 -3.06 -13.71
CA PHE A 210 -7.73 -3.48 -12.38
C PHE A 210 -6.90 -2.43 -11.64
N THR A 211 -5.97 -1.79 -12.33
CA THR A 211 -5.12 -0.74 -11.76
C THR A 211 -5.94 0.46 -11.29
N LEU A 212 -6.90 0.91 -12.09
CA LEU A 212 -7.76 2.04 -11.75
C LEU A 212 -8.68 1.68 -10.58
N ASP A 213 -9.27 0.49 -10.59
CA ASP A 213 -10.10 0.02 -9.47
C ASP A 213 -9.28 -0.10 -8.17
N ALA A 214 -8.07 -0.66 -8.24
CA ALA A 214 -7.15 -0.73 -7.09
C ALA A 214 -6.74 0.66 -6.57
N PHE A 215 -6.55 1.61 -7.46
CA PHE A 215 -6.25 3.00 -7.12
C PHE A 215 -7.43 3.68 -6.43
N CYS A 216 -8.66 3.47 -6.89
CA CYS A 216 -9.86 4.10 -6.34
C CYS A 216 -10.34 3.47 -5.02
N THR A 217 -10.12 2.17 -4.81
CA THR A 217 -10.68 1.45 -3.65
C THR A 217 -9.65 1.12 -2.56
N ALA A 218 -8.36 1.04 -2.91
CA ALA A 218 -7.31 0.45 -2.07
C ALA A 218 -7.67 -0.95 -1.50
N ALA A 219 -8.58 -1.64 -2.18
CA ALA A 219 -8.98 -2.99 -1.84
C ALA A 219 -7.78 -3.94 -2.00
N ARG A 220 -7.79 -5.03 -1.23
CA ARG A 220 -6.76 -6.06 -1.36
C ARG A 220 -6.87 -6.72 -2.72
N HIS A 221 -5.74 -7.24 -3.20
CA HIS A 221 -5.68 -8.03 -4.43
C HIS A 221 -6.82 -9.04 -4.57
N ASN A 222 -7.05 -9.88 -3.54
CA ASN A 222 -8.11 -10.89 -3.57
C ASN A 222 -9.53 -10.31 -3.48
N GLU A 223 -9.69 -9.11 -2.93
CA GLU A 223 -10.99 -8.43 -2.83
C GLU A 223 -11.42 -7.92 -4.21
N ILE A 224 -10.46 -7.43 -5.01
CA ILE A 224 -10.67 -6.98 -6.41
C ILE A 224 -10.73 -8.18 -7.36
N ALA A 225 -9.75 -9.08 -7.30
CA ALA A 225 -9.69 -10.25 -8.18
C ALA A 225 -10.88 -11.21 -7.99
N GLY A 226 -11.51 -11.17 -6.82
CA GLY A 226 -12.75 -11.91 -6.53
C GLY A 226 -14.03 -11.16 -6.86
N ALA A 227 -13.97 -9.99 -7.50
CA ALA A 227 -15.16 -9.25 -7.91
C ALA A 227 -15.94 -10.03 -8.98
N GLU A 228 -17.27 -10.03 -8.83
CA GLU A 228 -18.20 -10.71 -9.74
C GLU A 228 -19.20 -9.72 -10.33
N HIS A 229 -19.58 -9.95 -11.58
CA HIS A 229 -20.49 -9.05 -12.30
C HIS A 229 -21.91 -8.99 -11.70
N ASN A 230 -22.35 -10.02 -10.98
CA ASN A 230 -23.73 -10.11 -10.56
C ASN A 230 -24.06 -9.15 -9.40
N THR A 231 -24.71 -8.02 -9.74
CA THR A 231 -25.64 -7.10 -9.03
C THR A 231 -25.53 -6.80 -7.52
N ALA A 232 -24.89 -7.61 -6.70
CA ALA A 232 -24.60 -7.30 -5.30
C ALA A 232 -23.20 -6.69 -5.13
N SER A 233 -22.26 -7.02 -6.02
CA SER A 233 -20.84 -6.65 -5.92
C SER A 233 -20.47 -5.35 -6.63
N ILE A 234 -21.15 -4.96 -7.72
CA ILE A 234 -20.98 -3.65 -8.36
C ILE A 234 -22.39 -3.10 -8.58
N ALA A 235 -22.87 -2.25 -7.69
CA ALA A 235 -24.24 -1.72 -7.73
C ALA A 235 -24.28 -0.26 -7.30
N LYS A 236 -24.92 0.60 -8.11
CA LYS A 236 -25.14 2.03 -7.82
C LYS A 236 -23.84 2.77 -7.45
N ASP A 237 -22.82 2.67 -8.30
CA ASP A 237 -21.51 3.31 -8.05
C ASP A 237 -20.83 2.80 -6.77
N ARG A 238 -21.02 1.52 -6.43
CA ARG A 238 -20.38 0.91 -5.26
C ARG A 238 -19.87 -0.48 -5.58
N MET A 239 -18.68 -0.79 -5.08
CA MET A 239 -18.10 -2.12 -5.11
C MET A 239 -18.28 -2.79 -3.74
N ARG A 240 -18.74 -4.04 -3.70
CA ARG A 240 -18.81 -4.86 -2.48
C ARG A 240 -17.93 -6.09 -2.63
N SER A 241 -17.17 -6.37 -1.58
CA SER A 241 -16.35 -7.58 -1.49
C SER A 241 -16.38 -8.14 -0.08
N VAL A 242 -15.81 -9.34 0.10
CA VAL A 242 -15.81 -10.03 1.39
C VAL A 242 -14.39 -10.33 1.83
N LEU A 243 -14.00 -9.77 2.97
CA LEU A 243 -12.69 -9.97 3.58
C LEU A 243 -12.67 -11.28 4.38
N ARG A 244 -12.04 -12.33 3.82
CA ARG A 244 -11.93 -13.64 4.49
C ARG A 244 -10.63 -13.88 5.27
N LYS A 245 -9.51 -13.22 4.89
CA LYS A 245 -8.15 -13.60 5.34
C LYS A 245 -7.80 -13.21 6.78
N THR A 246 -8.46 -12.19 7.34
CA THR A 246 -8.12 -11.63 8.67
C THR A 246 -9.26 -11.71 9.68
N GLU A 247 -10.39 -12.30 9.31
CA GLU A 247 -11.56 -12.32 10.16
C GLU A 247 -11.86 -13.75 10.64
N ARG A 248 -12.10 -13.88 11.95
CA ARG A 248 -12.35 -15.18 12.59
C ARG A 248 -13.77 -15.69 12.36
N ALA A 249 -14.66 -14.86 11.82
CA ALA A 249 -16.04 -15.23 11.51
C ALA A 249 -16.12 -16.07 10.23
N PHE A 250 -16.82 -17.21 10.28
CA PHE A 250 -17.16 -17.99 9.09
C PHE A 250 -17.98 -17.12 8.13
N GLY A 251 -17.40 -16.79 6.97
CA GLY A 251 -18.02 -15.92 5.96
C GLY A 251 -17.17 -14.71 5.58
N GLY A 252 -16.41 -14.13 6.50
CA GLY A 252 -15.63 -12.90 6.29
C GLY A 252 -16.46 -11.60 6.38
N ARG A 253 -15.79 -10.44 6.29
CA ARG A 253 -16.43 -9.11 6.50
C ARG A 253 -16.92 -8.57 5.18
N ALA A 254 -18.20 -8.22 5.12
CA ALA A 254 -18.67 -7.38 4.03
C ALA A 254 -17.92 -6.03 4.05
N ARG A 255 -17.36 -5.67 2.90
CA ARG A 255 -16.76 -4.37 2.59
C ARG A 255 -17.57 -3.76 1.46
N ASP A 256 -17.74 -2.45 1.54
CA ASP A 256 -18.48 -1.67 0.55
C ASP A 256 -17.70 -0.37 0.31
N TRP A 257 -17.30 -0.14 -0.94
CA TRP A 257 -16.57 1.04 -1.39
C TRP A 257 -17.43 1.85 -2.36
N PRO A 258 -17.56 3.18 -2.16
CA PRO A 258 -18.03 4.04 -3.24
C PRO A 258 -17.01 4.01 -4.38
N LEU A 259 -17.49 3.93 -5.62
CA LEU A 259 -16.69 3.93 -6.83
C LEU A 259 -16.70 5.31 -7.46
N HIS A 260 -15.52 5.75 -7.87
CA HIS A 260 -15.38 6.91 -8.74
C HIS A 260 -16.01 6.58 -10.12
N PRO A 261 -16.67 7.54 -10.83
CA PRO A 261 -17.29 7.28 -12.13
C PRO A 261 -16.34 6.63 -13.16
N LEU A 262 -15.06 7.02 -13.14
CA LEU A 262 -14.03 6.41 -14.00
C LEU A 262 -13.76 4.93 -13.65
N ALA A 263 -13.81 4.56 -12.38
CA ALA A 263 -13.68 3.17 -11.95
C ALA A 263 -14.93 2.37 -12.34
N THR A 264 -16.14 2.93 -12.17
CA THR A 264 -17.39 2.33 -12.68
C THR A 264 -17.27 2.04 -14.17
N ARG A 265 -16.86 3.04 -14.97
CA ARG A 265 -16.66 2.89 -16.41
C ARG A 265 -15.61 1.82 -16.76
N ALA A 266 -14.50 1.76 -16.04
CA ALA A 266 -13.48 0.75 -16.26
C ALA A 266 -13.97 -0.67 -15.94
N LEU A 267 -14.79 -0.84 -14.90
CA LEU A 267 -15.41 -2.12 -14.56
C LEU A 267 -16.48 -2.51 -15.59
N ASP A 268 -17.25 -1.57 -16.12
CA ASP A 268 -18.20 -1.82 -17.22
C ASP A 268 -17.48 -2.29 -18.48
N LEU A 269 -16.36 -1.63 -18.83
CA LEU A 269 -15.52 -2.05 -19.96
C LEU A 269 -14.89 -3.41 -19.72
N GLN A 270 -14.43 -3.68 -18.49
CA GLN A 270 -13.88 -4.97 -18.12
C GLN A 270 -14.95 -6.07 -18.20
N GLU A 271 -16.20 -5.79 -17.84
CA GLU A 271 -17.29 -6.74 -18.00
C GLU A 271 -17.56 -7.04 -19.48
N LYS A 272 -17.63 -6.00 -20.31
CA LYS A 272 -17.77 -6.18 -21.77
C LYS A 272 -16.64 -7.07 -22.30
N LEU A 273 -15.40 -6.80 -21.89
CA LEU A 273 -14.23 -7.61 -22.24
C LEU A 273 -14.37 -9.06 -21.76
N ALA A 274 -14.74 -9.26 -20.49
CA ALA A 274 -14.90 -10.59 -19.91
C ALA A 274 -15.97 -11.40 -20.64
N SER A 275 -17.10 -10.77 -20.96
CA SER A 275 -18.24 -11.41 -21.64
C SER A 275 -17.91 -11.99 -23.02
N VAL A 276 -16.83 -11.52 -23.66
CA VAL A 276 -16.40 -12.03 -24.97
C VAL A 276 -15.95 -13.50 -24.89
N ILE A 277 -15.28 -13.88 -23.81
CA ILE A 277 -14.64 -15.20 -23.67
C ILE A 277 -15.05 -15.98 -22.42
N ARG A 278 -15.74 -15.33 -21.47
CA ARG A 278 -16.18 -15.96 -20.22
C ARG A 278 -17.23 -17.03 -20.52
N PRO A 279 -17.06 -18.27 -20.01
CA PRO A 279 -18.06 -19.32 -20.20
C PRO A 279 -19.43 -18.93 -19.64
N GLU A 280 -20.48 -19.42 -20.29
CA GLU A 280 -21.87 -19.20 -19.86
C GLU A 280 -22.09 -19.69 -18.42
N GLY A 281 -22.85 -18.92 -17.63
CA GLY A 281 -23.13 -19.21 -16.21
C GLY A 281 -22.02 -18.83 -15.22
N GLN A 282 -20.86 -18.35 -15.69
CA GLN A 282 -19.81 -17.81 -14.82
C GLN A 282 -19.98 -16.29 -14.62
N SER A 283 -19.58 -15.78 -13.45
CA SER A 283 -19.73 -14.37 -13.04
C SER A 283 -18.41 -13.65 -12.80
N HIS A 284 -17.25 -14.32 -12.92
CA HIS A 284 -15.96 -13.70 -12.63
C HIS A 284 -15.64 -12.55 -13.58
N LEU A 285 -15.13 -11.44 -13.04
CA LEU A 285 -14.83 -10.25 -13.83
C LEU A 285 -13.49 -10.35 -14.57
N TRP A 286 -12.49 -11.00 -13.98
CA TRP A 286 -11.13 -11.06 -14.52
C TRP A 286 -10.88 -12.39 -15.23
N VAL A 287 -10.51 -12.33 -16.52
CA VAL A 287 -10.45 -13.51 -17.39
C VAL A 287 -9.04 -13.79 -17.91
N GLN A 288 -8.74 -15.07 -18.10
CA GLN A 288 -7.52 -15.50 -18.78
C GLN A 288 -7.67 -15.33 -20.29
N LEU A 289 -6.83 -14.50 -20.90
CA LEU A 289 -6.87 -14.21 -22.33
C LEU A 289 -6.18 -15.29 -23.20
N GLN A 290 -5.43 -16.18 -22.57
CA GLN A 290 -4.69 -17.27 -23.21
C GLN A 290 -4.80 -18.54 -22.36
N ASP A 291 -4.63 -19.69 -23.00
CA ASP A 291 -4.58 -20.97 -22.29
C ASP A 291 -3.34 -21.05 -21.39
N HIS A 292 -3.57 -21.33 -20.11
CA HIS A 292 -2.49 -21.57 -19.17
C HIS A 292 -2.62 -22.92 -18.47
N LYS A 293 -1.53 -23.41 -17.88
CA LYS A 293 -1.50 -24.73 -17.23
C LYS A 293 -2.50 -24.76 -16.06
N GLY A 294 -3.67 -25.36 -16.28
CA GLY A 294 -4.70 -25.56 -15.26
C GLY A 294 -5.97 -24.70 -15.42
N SER A 295 -6.02 -23.80 -16.40
CA SER A 295 -7.24 -23.05 -16.76
C SER A 295 -7.15 -22.62 -18.22
N GLY A 296 -8.23 -22.87 -18.98
CA GLY A 296 -8.34 -22.44 -20.37
C GLY A 296 -8.63 -20.94 -20.48
N LYS A 297 -8.52 -20.43 -21.72
CA LYS A 297 -9.03 -19.13 -22.15
C LYS A 297 -10.45 -18.92 -21.62
N GLY A 298 -10.73 -17.75 -21.07
CA GLY A 298 -12.01 -17.41 -20.45
C GLY A 298 -12.17 -17.83 -18.98
N GLY A 299 -11.27 -18.67 -18.46
CA GLY A 299 -11.26 -19.03 -17.04
C GLY A 299 -10.88 -17.87 -16.11
N PRO A 300 -11.09 -18.00 -14.79
CA PRO A 300 -10.85 -16.93 -13.83
C PRO A 300 -9.36 -16.60 -13.70
N LEU A 301 -9.05 -15.31 -13.62
CA LEU A 301 -7.69 -14.79 -13.45
C LEU A 301 -7.45 -14.35 -11.99
N ALA A 302 -6.87 -15.25 -11.21
CA ALA A 302 -6.64 -15.01 -9.78
C ALA A 302 -5.41 -14.14 -9.46
N ASN A 303 -4.44 -14.02 -10.38
CA ASN A 303 -3.21 -13.25 -10.17
C ASN A 303 -3.07 -12.16 -11.23
N MET A 304 -3.26 -10.91 -10.82
CA MET A 304 -3.18 -9.72 -11.67
C MET A 304 -1.79 -9.09 -11.71
N THR A 305 -0.85 -9.56 -10.89
CA THR A 305 0.51 -9.03 -10.85
C THR A 305 1.23 -9.15 -12.19
N GLU A 306 1.21 -10.31 -12.85
CA GLU A 306 1.87 -10.47 -14.16
C GLU A 306 1.20 -9.64 -15.26
N PRO A 307 -0.14 -9.60 -15.39
CA PRO A 307 -0.80 -8.65 -16.28
C PRO A 307 -0.40 -7.19 -16.04
N MET A 308 -0.29 -6.75 -14.78
CA MET A 308 0.14 -5.39 -14.44
C MET A 308 1.60 -5.13 -14.85
N VAL A 309 2.50 -6.08 -14.60
CA VAL A 309 3.91 -5.99 -15.02
C VAL A 309 3.99 -5.85 -16.54
N ALA A 310 3.30 -6.73 -17.27
CA ALA A 310 3.24 -6.68 -18.73
C ALA A 310 2.66 -5.36 -19.23
N ALA A 311 1.60 -4.83 -18.60
CA ALA A 311 1.02 -3.56 -19.01
C ALA A 311 1.97 -2.37 -18.79
N VAL A 312 2.69 -2.34 -17.66
CA VAL A 312 3.71 -1.31 -17.40
C VAL A 312 4.85 -1.38 -18.42
N GLU A 313 5.30 -2.59 -18.76
CA GLU A 313 6.29 -2.81 -19.81
C GLU A 313 5.78 -2.37 -21.20
N HIS A 314 4.55 -2.76 -21.56
CA HIS A 314 3.95 -2.42 -22.84
C HIS A 314 3.70 -0.93 -23.01
N LEU A 315 3.45 -0.20 -21.91
CA LEU A 315 3.32 1.26 -21.90
C LEU A 315 4.67 1.98 -21.77
N GLY A 316 5.79 1.26 -21.59
CA GLY A 316 7.11 1.88 -21.43
C GLY A 316 7.24 2.70 -20.14
N LEU A 317 6.57 2.27 -19.06
CA LEU A 317 6.55 2.94 -17.77
C LEU A 317 7.45 2.28 -16.72
N GLU A 318 8.30 1.31 -17.11
CA GLU A 318 9.16 0.56 -16.19
C GLU A 318 10.12 1.45 -15.42
N GLY A 319 10.70 2.46 -16.08
CA GLY A 319 11.62 3.42 -15.46
C GLY A 319 10.96 4.29 -14.39
N ASP A 320 9.66 4.58 -14.54
CA ASP A 320 8.92 5.42 -13.59
C ASP A 320 8.34 4.60 -12.41
N CYS A 321 8.12 3.30 -12.58
CA CYS A 321 7.41 2.44 -11.62
C CYS A 321 8.19 2.12 -10.32
N ASN A 322 9.43 2.61 -10.21
CA ASN A 322 10.30 2.49 -9.03
C ASN A 322 10.23 1.11 -8.33
N GLY A 323 10.39 0.04 -9.12
CA GLY A 323 10.28 -1.35 -8.69
C GLY A 323 9.14 -2.10 -9.38
N ARG A 324 8.90 -3.35 -8.96
CA ARG A 324 7.89 -4.22 -9.58
C ARG A 324 6.46 -3.70 -9.30
N PRO A 325 5.59 -3.62 -10.31
CA PRO A 325 4.16 -3.40 -10.11
C PRO A 325 3.54 -4.50 -9.23
N HIS A 326 2.81 -4.11 -8.19
CA HIS A 326 2.10 -5.05 -7.33
C HIS A 326 0.85 -4.39 -6.73
N ALA A 327 -0.25 -5.13 -6.62
CA ALA A 327 -1.53 -4.60 -6.12
C ALA A 327 -1.41 -3.97 -4.71
N HIS A 328 -0.53 -4.49 -3.84
CA HIS A 328 -0.33 -3.94 -2.50
C HIS A 328 0.25 -2.52 -2.51
N ARG A 329 1.01 -2.16 -3.55
CA ARG A 329 1.62 -0.83 -3.67
C ARG A 329 0.56 0.24 -3.94
N TRP A 330 -0.52 -0.09 -4.68
CA TRP A 330 -1.67 0.81 -4.88
C TRP A 330 -2.33 1.19 -3.56
N ARG A 331 -2.45 0.24 -2.63
CA ARG A 331 -2.96 0.50 -1.29
C ARG A 331 -2.05 1.46 -0.52
N HIS A 332 -0.73 1.27 -0.55
CA HIS A 332 0.22 2.19 0.07
C HIS A 332 0.19 3.58 -0.58
N THR A 333 0.06 3.65 -1.90
CA THR A 333 -0.09 4.90 -2.64
C THR A 333 -1.34 5.65 -2.20
N LEU A 334 -2.51 5.00 -2.18
CA LEU A 334 -3.74 5.68 -1.79
C LEU A 334 -3.70 6.12 -0.33
N VAL A 335 -3.16 5.29 0.58
CA VAL A 335 -2.96 5.69 1.99
C VAL A 335 -2.09 6.94 2.10
N ARG A 336 -0.99 7.02 1.34
CA ARG A 336 -0.16 8.24 1.30
C ARG A 336 -0.93 9.44 0.73
N LEU A 337 -1.65 9.26 -0.38
CA LEU A 337 -2.40 10.35 -1.01
C LEU A 337 -3.52 10.87 -0.11
N VAL A 338 -4.25 9.98 0.57
CA VAL A 338 -5.28 10.34 1.54
C VAL A 338 -4.66 10.99 2.76
N ALA A 339 -3.53 10.50 3.28
CA ALA A 339 -2.83 11.14 4.39
C ALA A 339 -2.35 12.56 4.04
N LEU A 340 -1.80 12.75 2.84
CA LEU A 340 -1.42 14.07 2.33
C LEU A 340 -2.66 14.97 2.14
N ALA A 341 -3.73 14.42 1.56
CA ALA A 341 -4.98 15.14 1.35
C ALA A 341 -5.65 15.52 2.67
N ILE A 342 -5.62 14.71 3.72
CA ILE A 342 -6.25 15.02 5.01
C ILE A 342 -5.37 15.98 5.81
N VAL A 343 -4.09 15.64 6.00
CA VAL A 343 -3.17 16.39 6.88
C VAL A 343 -2.73 17.72 6.27
N GLN A 344 -2.67 17.81 4.93
CA GLN A 344 -2.27 19.02 4.22
C GLN A 344 -3.38 19.60 3.34
N SER A 345 -4.64 19.13 3.45
CA SER A 345 -5.81 19.63 2.68
C SER A 345 -5.81 21.15 2.59
N MET A 346 -5.74 21.80 3.75
CA MET A 346 -5.84 23.26 3.84
C MET A 346 -4.65 23.97 3.19
N GLN A 347 -3.44 23.42 3.35
CA GLN A 347 -2.22 23.99 2.75
C GLN A 347 -2.22 23.79 1.24
N VAL A 348 -2.56 22.60 0.76
CA VAL A 348 -2.67 22.28 -0.67
C VAL A 348 -3.76 23.12 -1.34
N LEU A 349 -4.89 23.32 -0.66
CA LEU A 349 -5.97 24.17 -1.17
C LEU A 349 -5.57 25.65 -1.19
N GLN A 350 -4.84 26.15 -0.19
CA GLN A 350 -4.28 27.50 -0.21
C GLN A 350 -3.29 27.68 -1.36
N ASP A 351 -2.37 26.73 -1.53
CA ASP A 351 -1.34 26.74 -2.57
C ASP A 351 -1.95 26.63 -3.98
N MET A 352 -2.99 25.79 -4.17
CA MET A 352 -3.70 25.65 -5.44
C MET A 352 -4.56 26.86 -5.80
N LEU A 353 -5.19 27.49 -4.81
CA LEU A 353 -6.10 28.62 -5.03
C LEU A 353 -5.37 29.97 -5.00
N GLY A 354 -4.08 29.98 -4.65
CA GLY A 354 -3.29 31.21 -4.55
C GLY A 354 -3.84 32.17 -3.49
N HIS A 355 -4.50 31.63 -2.46
CA HIS A 355 -5.06 32.42 -1.37
C HIS A 355 -4.04 32.52 -0.23
N ASP A 356 -3.51 33.71 -0.02
CA ASP A 356 -2.62 34.00 1.11
C ASP A 356 -3.36 33.97 2.47
N ASN A 357 -4.70 33.99 2.44
CA ASN A 357 -5.56 34.01 3.62
C ASN A 357 -6.46 32.78 3.71
N LEU A 358 -6.31 32.01 4.80
CA LEU A 358 -7.13 30.86 5.19
C LEU A 358 -8.63 31.19 5.27
N GLU A 359 -8.97 32.42 5.63
CA GLU A 359 -10.36 32.86 5.83
C GLU A 359 -11.16 32.88 4.52
N ALA A 360 -10.55 33.32 3.42
CA ALA A 360 -11.19 33.30 2.10
C ALA A 360 -11.46 31.86 1.64
N LEU A 361 -10.51 30.95 1.90
CA LEU A 361 -10.67 29.53 1.61
C LEU A 361 -11.76 28.86 2.45
N LEU A 362 -11.79 29.17 3.75
CA LEU A 362 -12.85 28.69 4.66
C LEU A 362 -14.21 29.22 4.24
N HIS A 363 -14.32 30.46 3.77
CA HIS A 363 -15.58 31.01 3.26
C HIS A 363 -16.11 30.24 2.05
N TYR A 364 -15.25 29.74 1.16
CA TYR A 364 -15.65 28.86 0.05
C TYR A 364 -16.03 27.46 0.53
N LEU A 365 -15.24 26.86 1.42
CA LEU A 365 -15.54 25.55 2.00
C LEU A 365 -16.86 25.53 2.79
N LEU A 366 -17.15 26.60 3.52
CA LEU A 366 -18.37 26.78 4.30
C LEU A 366 -19.58 27.20 3.44
N SER A 367 -19.38 27.54 2.17
CA SER A 367 -20.47 27.88 1.25
C SER A 367 -21.18 26.67 0.63
N VAL A 368 -20.65 25.45 0.84
CA VAL A 368 -21.26 24.19 0.38
C VAL A 368 -21.87 23.45 1.58
N GLU A 369 -23.14 23.71 1.87
CA GLU A 369 -23.86 23.19 3.07
C GLU A 369 -23.73 21.67 3.28
N ASP A 370 -23.73 20.89 2.19
CA ASP A 370 -23.61 19.43 2.24
C ASP A 370 -22.22 18.94 2.67
N LEU A 371 -21.16 19.73 2.44
CA LEU A 371 -19.78 19.34 2.77
C LEU A 371 -19.36 19.78 4.18
N VAL A 372 -19.97 20.82 4.73
CA VAL A 372 -19.55 21.42 6.00
C VAL A 372 -19.58 20.40 7.14
N GLY A 373 -20.64 19.60 7.22
CA GLY A 373 -20.78 18.59 8.27
C GLY A 373 -19.69 17.51 8.19
N GLU A 374 -19.40 17.01 6.99
CA GLU A 374 -18.40 15.96 6.78
C GLU A 374 -16.97 16.47 6.94
N VAL A 375 -16.66 17.65 6.39
CA VAL A 375 -15.33 18.27 6.51
C VAL A 375 -15.02 18.63 7.97
N MET A 376 -15.99 19.21 8.69
CA MET A 376 -15.81 19.53 10.11
C MET A 376 -15.59 18.27 10.95
N LYS A 377 -16.30 17.18 10.64
CA LYS A 377 -16.12 15.89 11.32
C LYS A 377 -14.74 15.28 11.03
N VAL A 378 -14.27 15.31 9.78
CA VAL A 378 -12.94 14.82 9.41
C VAL A 378 -11.84 15.68 10.05
N ALA A 379 -12.02 17.00 10.10
CA ALA A 379 -11.09 17.92 10.76
C ALA A 379 -11.04 17.68 12.28
N GLU A 380 -12.20 17.40 12.91
CA GLU A 380 -12.31 17.02 14.31
C GLU A 380 -11.55 15.71 14.58
N GLU A 381 -11.83 14.65 13.82
CA GLU A 381 -11.16 13.34 13.96
C GLU A 381 -9.64 13.44 13.73
N ALA A 382 -9.19 14.23 12.75
CA ALA A 382 -7.77 14.46 12.48
C ALA A 382 -7.08 15.25 13.60
N SER A 383 -7.74 16.29 14.14
CA SER A 383 -7.24 17.06 15.27
C SER A 383 -7.16 16.21 16.53
N GLU A 384 -8.18 15.38 16.81
CA GLU A 384 -8.15 14.44 17.94
C GLU A 384 -6.98 13.47 17.86
N LEU A 385 -6.63 12.97 16.66
CA LEU A 385 -5.49 12.07 16.48
C LEU A 385 -4.14 12.77 16.74
N LEU A 386 -3.99 14.02 16.27
CA LEU A 386 -2.80 14.84 16.54
C LEU A 386 -2.65 15.14 18.03
N VAL A 387 -3.74 15.56 18.69
CA VAL A 387 -3.76 15.87 20.12
C VAL A 387 -3.54 14.62 20.96
N ARG A 388 -4.07 13.46 20.55
CA ARG A 388 -3.82 12.18 21.21
C ARG A 388 -2.35 11.85 21.29
N THR A 389 -1.64 11.99 20.17
CA THR A 389 -0.19 11.77 20.12
C THR A 389 0.52 12.73 21.07
N ALA A 390 0.07 13.99 21.14
CA ALA A 390 0.62 15.00 22.02
C ALA A 390 0.40 14.71 23.51
N VAL A 391 -0.78 14.23 23.88
CA VAL A 391 -1.11 13.81 25.26
C VAL A 391 -0.28 12.60 25.65
N GLU A 392 -0.20 11.58 24.79
CA GLU A 392 0.59 10.37 25.03
C GLU A 392 2.08 10.70 25.20
N ASP A 393 2.66 11.51 24.31
CA ASP A 393 4.04 11.98 24.42
C ASP A 393 4.27 12.79 25.71
N THR A 394 3.29 13.58 26.14
CA THR A 394 3.39 14.37 27.37
C THR A 394 3.35 13.50 28.62
N VAL A 395 2.46 12.49 28.66
CA VAL A 395 2.36 11.51 29.75
C VAL A 395 3.64 10.69 29.86
N GLN A 396 4.24 10.31 28.73
CA GLN A 396 5.51 9.58 28.69
C GLN A 396 6.73 10.47 28.95
N GLY A 397 6.52 11.79 29.11
CA GLY A 397 7.57 12.77 29.33
C GLY A 397 8.46 13.04 28.11
N LEU A 398 8.01 12.66 26.93
CA LEU A 398 8.72 12.82 25.65
C LEU A 398 8.44 14.17 24.98
N ALA A 399 7.31 14.81 25.31
CA ALA A 399 6.96 16.13 24.78
C ALA A 399 7.86 17.25 25.32
N GLY A 400 8.16 18.25 24.48
CA GLY A 400 8.96 19.43 24.80
C GLY A 400 8.31 20.75 24.34
N GLY A 401 9.07 21.84 24.38
CA GLY A 401 8.56 23.19 24.11
C GLY A 401 7.85 23.83 25.32
N GLY A 402 7.49 25.11 25.17
CA GLY A 402 6.92 25.91 26.27
C GLY A 402 5.60 25.38 26.82
N ALA A 403 4.81 24.67 26.01
CA ALA A 403 3.51 24.16 26.40
C ALA A 403 3.56 22.78 27.08
N ALA A 404 4.70 22.09 27.04
CA ALA A 404 4.80 20.71 27.55
C ALA A 404 4.63 20.62 29.07
N GLN A 405 5.26 21.53 29.84
CA GLN A 405 5.16 21.52 31.30
C GLN A 405 3.75 21.90 31.78
N PRO A 406 3.13 23.01 31.32
CA PRO A 406 1.75 23.32 31.68
C PRO A 406 0.75 22.21 31.33
N LEU A 407 0.94 21.56 30.18
CA LEU A 407 0.09 20.43 29.78
C LEU A 407 0.26 19.23 30.72
N ARG A 408 1.50 18.90 31.09
CA ARG A 408 1.79 17.83 32.05
C ARG A 408 1.18 18.10 33.42
N ASP A 409 1.28 19.34 33.89
CA ASP A 409 0.70 19.76 35.17
C ASP A 409 -0.83 19.64 35.14
N GLY A 410 -1.47 20.08 34.05
CA GLY A 410 -2.91 19.95 33.84
C GLY A 410 -3.39 18.49 33.77
N LEU A 411 -2.64 17.62 33.08
CA LEU A 411 -2.94 16.18 33.02
C LEU A 411 -2.78 15.51 34.39
N THR A 412 -1.78 15.94 35.18
CA THR A 412 -1.54 15.45 36.54
C THR A 412 -2.65 15.90 37.49
N GLU A 413 -3.08 17.16 37.41
CA GLU A 413 -4.19 17.69 38.18
C GLU A 413 -5.51 16.95 37.86
N MET A 414 -5.75 16.68 36.58
CA MET A 414 -6.90 15.89 36.13
C MET A 414 -6.88 14.47 36.72
N ALA A 415 -5.70 13.83 36.77
CA ALA A 415 -5.53 12.52 37.40
C ALA A 415 -5.78 12.57 38.92
N MET A 416 -5.22 13.58 39.61
CA MET A 416 -5.39 13.79 41.05
C MET A 416 -6.86 14.03 41.45
N ARG A 417 -7.60 14.88 40.72
CA ARG A 417 -9.02 15.12 40.98
C ARG A 417 -9.89 13.87 40.87
N ARG A 418 -9.41 12.86 40.14
CA ARG A 418 -10.10 11.58 39.91
C ARG A 418 -9.58 10.44 40.79
N GLY A 419 -8.56 10.68 41.60
CA GLY A 419 -7.96 9.67 42.46
C GLY A 419 -7.31 8.52 41.67
N ILE A 420 -6.77 8.81 40.48
CA ILE A 420 -6.08 7.81 39.63
C ILE A 420 -4.60 8.14 39.52
N ASP A 421 -3.75 7.14 39.72
CA ASP A 421 -2.29 7.28 39.64
C ASP A 421 -1.77 7.26 38.19
N VAL A 422 -2.52 6.63 37.27
CA VAL A 422 -2.17 6.51 35.85
C VAL A 422 -3.40 6.80 35.00
N LEU A 423 -3.24 7.64 33.98
CA LEU A 423 -4.29 7.93 33.00
C LEU A 423 -4.56 6.69 32.14
N GLY A 424 -5.68 6.02 32.39
CA GLY A 424 -6.23 4.99 31.50
C GLY A 424 -6.72 5.57 30.16
N THR A 425 -7.04 4.70 29.21
CA THR A 425 -7.48 5.06 27.84
C THR A 425 -8.65 6.05 27.83
N ASP A 426 -9.63 5.84 28.70
CA ASP A 426 -10.84 6.68 28.73
C ASP A 426 -10.53 8.11 29.21
N ASN A 427 -9.52 8.28 30.07
CA ASN A 427 -9.09 9.59 30.55
C ASN A 427 -8.21 10.31 29.51
N ILE A 428 -7.47 9.57 28.69
CA ILE A 428 -6.72 10.11 27.55
C ILE A 428 -7.71 10.61 26.50
N ASP A 429 -8.75 9.83 26.18
CA ASP A 429 -9.80 10.22 25.22
C ASP A 429 -10.49 11.52 25.63
N GLU A 430 -10.78 11.67 26.93
CA GLU A 430 -11.39 12.87 27.46
C GLU A 430 -10.44 14.07 27.42
N ALA A 431 -9.17 13.90 27.81
CA ALA A 431 -8.15 14.94 27.70
C ALA A 431 -7.99 15.41 26.24
N VAL A 432 -7.99 14.45 25.31
CA VAL A 432 -7.92 14.72 23.87
C VAL A 432 -9.11 15.57 23.42
N ARG A 433 -10.34 15.25 23.83
CA ARG A 433 -11.52 16.03 23.48
C ARG A 433 -11.49 17.45 24.07
N ILE A 434 -10.99 17.60 25.29
CA ILE A 434 -10.87 18.91 25.94
C ILE A 434 -9.83 19.77 25.22
N LEU A 435 -8.66 19.19 24.91
CA LEU A 435 -7.53 19.89 24.30
C LEU A 435 -7.68 20.15 22.80
N SER A 436 -8.40 19.27 22.09
CA SER A 436 -8.72 19.48 20.67
C SER A 436 -9.83 20.53 20.50
N GLY A 437 -10.65 20.76 21.53
CA GLY A 437 -11.75 21.71 21.48
C GLY A 437 -12.70 21.44 20.30
N ARG A 438 -12.98 20.16 20.00
CA ARG A 438 -13.70 19.70 18.80
C ARG A 438 -13.05 20.14 17.47
N GLY A 439 -11.73 20.07 17.42
CA GLY A 439 -10.95 20.45 16.24
C GLY A 439 -10.62 21.95 16.12
N LEU A 440 -11.09 22.79 17.04
CA LEU A 440 -10.86 24.25 17.03
C LEU A 440 -9.62 24.68 17.83
N GLN A 441 -8.99 23.76 18.55
CA GLN A 441 -7.81 24.00 19.37
C GLN A 441 -6.70 23.03 18.97
N CYS A 442 -5.45 23.41 19.20
CA CYS A 442 -4.25 22.69 18.78
C CYS A 442 -4.03 22.63 17.26
N THR A 443 -3.37 23.67 16.72
CA THR A 443 -3.04 23.75 15.28
C THR A 443 -1.66 23.15 15.00
N LEU A 444 -1.52 22.36 13.93
CA LEU A 444 -0.22 21.89 13.46
C LEU A 444 0.57 23.05 12.85
N VAL A 445 1.74 23.36 13.42
CA VAL A 445 2.64 24.39 12.88
C VAL A 445 3.52 23.82 11.80
N ARG A 446 4.09 22.64 12.07
CA ARG A 446 4.94 21.84 11.17
C ARG A 446 4.99 20.41 11.73
N PRO A 447 5.50 19.42 10.97
CA PRO A 447 5.62 18.05 11.47
C PRO A 447 6.25 18.00 12.87
N GLY A 448 5.57 17.35 13.81
CA GLY A 448 6.02 17.22 15.19
C GLY A 448 5.91 18.49 16.07
N VAL A 449 5.35 19.61 15.59
CA VAL A 449 5.16 20.82 16.40
C VAL A 449 3.71 21.31 16.33
N LEU A 450 3.07 21.42 17.50
CA LEU A 450 1.71 21.85 17.68
C LEU A 450 1.65 23.21 18.41
N CYS A 451 0.66 24.02 18.08
CA CYS A 451 0.36 25.27 18.78
C CYS A 451 -0.89 25.09 19.63
N THR A 452 -0.75 25.17 20.95
CA THR A 452 -1.81 25.00 21.95
C THR A 452 -2.57 26.31 22.24
N LYS A 453 -2.26 27.38 21.53
CA LYS A 453 -2.86 28.71 21.71
C LYS A 453 -4.36 28.65 21.40
N ALA A 454 -5.20 28.98 22.38
CA ALA A 454 -6.64 29.09 22.17
C ALA A 454 -7.02 30.41 21.45
N PRO A 455 -8.17 30.46 20.75
CA PRO A 455 -8.67 31.70 20.15
C PRO A 455 -8.74 32.85 21.17
N GLY A 456 -8.17 34.00 20.82
CA GLY A 456 -8.15 35.18 21.69
C GLY A 456 -7.05 35.22 22.76
N GLN A 457 -6.22 34.18 22.87
CA GLN A 457 -5.01 34.24 23.70
C GLN A 457 -3.91 35.09 23.02
N PHE A 458 -3.02 35.67 23.82
CA PHE A 458 -1.86 36.38 23.30
C PHE A 458 -0.78 35.37 22.90
N GLY A 459 -0.05 35.66 21.84
CA GLY A 459 1.13 34.87 21.45
C GLY A 459 2.12 35.74 20.69
N PRO A 460 3.44 35.48 20.79
CA PRO A 460 4.47 36.28 20.15
C PRO A 460 4.42 36.24 18.61
N CYS A 461 3.68 35.28 18.04
CA CYS A 461 3.40 35.20 16.61
C CYS A 461 2.35 36.21 16.13
N THR A 462 1.57 36.83 17.01
CA THR A 462 0.53 37.79 16.65
C THR A 462 0.74 39.14 17.32
N LYS A 463 0.54 40.24 16.59
CA LYS A 463 0.51 41.61 17.16
C LYS A 463 -0.80 41.87 17.93
N GLY A 464 -1.19 40.99 18.85
CA GLY A 464 -2.44 41.10 19.63
C GLY A 464 -3.08 39.77 20.02
N ARG A 465 -4.40 39.80 20.26
CA ARG A 465 -5.24 38.62 20.52
C ARG A 465 -5.88 38.20 19.19
N GLY A 466 -5.46 37.07 18.64
CA GLY A 466 -5.89 36.60 17.33
C GLY A 466 -5.48 35.15 17.08
N LEU A 467 -5.82 34.61 15.91
CA LEU A 467 -5.49 33.25 15.51
C LEU A 467 -3.97 33.01 15.46
N PRO A 468 -3.48 31.78 15.67
CA PRO A 468 -2.05 31.50 15.59
C PRO A 468 -1.50 31.77 14.18
N ASP A 469 -0.45 32.59 14.08
CA ASP A 469 0.37 32.70 12.86
C ASP A 469 1.48 31.63 12.90
N THR A 470 1.32 30.58 12.11
CA THR A 470 2.26 29.45 12.05
C THR A 470 3.59 29.84 11.38
N GLY A 471 3.58 30.78 10.44
CA GLY A 471 4.77 31.27 9.74
C GLY A 471 5.71 32.06 10.65
N SER A 472 5.15 32.73 11.66
CA SER A 472 5.91 33.50 12.67
C SER A 472 6.19 32.71 13.97
N CYS A 473 6.04 31.38 13.96
CA CYS A 473 6.17 30.57 15.17
C CYS A 473 7.62 30.48 15.68
N ARG A 474 7.85 30.98 16.91
CA ARG A 474 9.17 30.99 17.57
C ARG A 474 9.35 29.75 18.47
N SER A 475 10.58 29.23 18.57
CA SER A 475 10.91 28.10 19.46
C SER A 475 10.72 28.43 20.95
N SER A 476 10.85 29.71 21.32
CA SER A 476 10.64 30.21 22.69
C SER A 476 9.17 30.50 23.05
N CYS A 477 8.22 30.19 22.17
CA CYS A 477 6.80 30.46 22.42
C CYS A 477 6.24 29.54 23.52
N GLU A 478 5.52 30.11 24.49
CA GLU A 478 4.89 29.36 25.59
C GLU A 478 3.76 28.43 25.11
N SER A 479 3.07 28.77 24.02
CA SER A 479 2.00 27.93 23.46
C SER A 479 2.51 26.83 22.52
N ARG A 480 3.83 26.70 22.34
CA ARG A 480 4.42 25.73 21.41
C ARG A 480 4.67 24.39 22.11
N LEU A 481 4.11 23.33 21.56
CA LEU A 481 4.28 21.96 21.99
C LEU A 481 5.07 21.19 20.93
N GLU A 482 6.11 20.47 21.33
CA GLU A 482 6.96 19.71 20.42
C GLU A 482 6.92 18.22 20.77
N LEU A 483 6.64 17.38 19.78
CA LEU A 483 6.47 15.93 19.91
C LEU A 483 7.80 15.17 19.89
N ALA A 484 7.76 13.89 20.21
CA ALA A 484 8.93 13.01 20.19
C ALA A 484 9.63 12.97 18.82
N SER A 485 8.87 13.08 17.72
CA SER A 485 9.41 13.15 16.36
C SER A 485 10.23 14.41 16.12
N ALA A 486 9.75 15.58 16.56
CA ALA A 486 10.46 16.85 16.45
C ALA A 486 11.78 16.86 17.24
N ARG A 487 11.86 16.04 18.29
CA ARG A 487 13.09 15.86 19.08
C ARG A 487 14.18 15.13 18.29
N ILE A 488 13.82 14.12 17.50
CA ILE A 488 14.76 13.43 16.59
C ILE A 488 15.25 14.41 15.53
N GLU A 489 14.32 15.11 14.88
CA GLU A 489 14.65 16.13 13.88
C GLU A 489 15.54 17.25 14.44
N CYS A 490 15.35 17.63 15.70
CA CYS A 490 16.21 18.62 16.36
C CYS A 490 17.66 18.15 16.45
N ARG A 491 17.90 16.87 16.76
CA ARG A 491 19.26 16.32 16.79
C ARG A 491 19.91 16.40 15.42
N ASP A 492 19.20 15.95 14.39
CA ASP A 492 19.68 15.96 13.02
C ASP A 492 19.96 17.39 12.53
N GLN A 493 19.09 18.35 12.88
CA GLN A 493 19.28 19.76 12.57
C GLN A 493 20.50 20.36 13.27
N ILE A 494 20.75 20.06 14.54
CA ILE A 494 21.94 20.55 15.25
C ILE A 494 23.21 20.01 14.59
N VAL A 495 23.25 18.72 14.23
CA VAL A 495 24.39 18.11 13.53
C VAL A 495 24.64 18.80 12.18
N GLY A 496 23.59 19.03 11.40
CA GLY A 496 23.69 19.73 10.12
C GLY A 496 24.20 21.17 10.27
N LEU A 497 23.63 21.93 11.22
CA LEU A 497 24.01 23.32 11.48
C LEU A 497 25.44 23.44 12.02
N LEU A 498 25.91 22.50 12.83
CA LEU A 498 27.30 22.48 13.31
C LEU A 498 28.29 22.25 12.17
N ARG A 499 27.94 21.39 11.20
CA ARG A 499 28.75 21.19 9.98
C ARG A 499 28.78 22.45 9.14
N GLU A 500 27.62 23.04 8.88
CA GLU A 500 27.50 24.28 8.10
C GLU A 500 28.27 25.44 8.76
N TYR A 501 28.18 25.56 10.09
CA TYR A 501 28.92 26.57 10.85
C TYR A 501 30.44 26.44 10.70
N ALA A 502 30.97 25.21 10.64
CA ALA A 502 32.40 24.98 10.42
C ALA A 502 32.85 25.45 9.03
N GLU A 503 31.99 25.29 8.00
CA GLU A 503 32.28 25.68 6.62
C GLU A 503 32.20 27.18 6.38
N VAL A 504 31.33 27.91 7.09
CA VAL A 504 31.14 29.36 6.91
C VAL A 504 31.75 30.22 8.02
N SER A 505 32.66 29.65 8.82
CA SER A 505 33.24 30.32 10.00
C SER A 505 33.95 31.65 9.66
N GLU A 506 34.46 31.79 8.44
CA GLU A 506 35.12 33.01 7.94
C GLU A 506 34.15 34.09 7.42
N MET A 507 32.84 33.81 7.33
CA MET A 507 31.82 34.75 6.86
C MET A 507 30.98 35.29 8.04
N PRO A 508 31.22 36.53 8.53
CA PRO A 508 30.66 37.00 9.80
C PRO A 508 29.13 37.02 9.88
N LEU A 509 28.45 37.37 8.79
CA LEU A 509 26.98 37.42 8.75
C LEU A 509 26.37 36.01 8.73
N ALA A 510 26.96 35.10 7.95
CA ALA A 510 26.48 33.73 7.83
C ALA A 510 26.71 32.94 9.13
N SER A 511 27.88 33.11 9.75
CA SER A 511 28.20 32.46 11.02
C SER A 511 27.29 32.93 12.16
N GLN A 512 26.98 34.23 12.25
CA GLN A 512 26.03 34.75 13.25
C GLN A 512 24.59 34.25 13.01
N HIS A 513 24.15 34.15 11.76
CA HIS A 513 22.83 33.61 11.43
C HIS A 513 22.69 32.14 11.85
N ILE A 514 23.68 31.31 11.50
CA ILE A 514 23.70 29.89 11.86
C ILE A 514 23.83 29.71 13.38
N ARG A 515 24.65 30.53 14.04
CA ARG A 515 24.76 30.55 15.51
C ARG A 515 23.40 30.80 16.16
N GLY A 516 22.62 31.75 15.64
CA GLY A 516 21.25 31.99 16.08
C GLY A 516 20.35 30.75 15.93
N LYS A 517 20.46 30.03 14.81
CA LYS A 517 19.72 28.78 14.59
C LYS A 517 20.15 27.65 15.54
N ILE A 518 21.45 27.51 15.82
CA ILE A 518 21.97 26.52 16.78
C ILE A 518 21.43 26.83 18.17
N LEU A 519 21.52 28.09 18.62
CA LEU A 519 20.96 28.52 19.90
C LEU A 519 19.46 28.24 20.01
N ALA A 520 18.70 28.57 18.97
CA ALA A 520 17.26 28.32 18.93
C ALA A 520 16.91 26.83 19.04
N ASN A 521 17.77 25.93 18.54
CA ASN A 521 17.58 24.48 18.67
C ASN A 521 18.01 23.94 20.04
N LEU A 522 19.14 24.40 20.58
CA LEU A 522 19.62 24.02 21.92
C LEU A 522 18.68 24.47 23.05
N GLN A 523 17.85 25.49 22.82
CA GLN A 523 16.84 25.92 23.80
C GLN A 523 15.62 24.97 23.88
N ARG A 524 15.38 24.12 22.87
CA ARG A 524 14.13 23.35 22.74
C ARG A 524 14.04 22.16 23.71
N TRP A 525 15.14 21.43 23.95
CA TRP A 525 15.19 20.28 24.86
C TRP A 525 16.42 20.32 25.77
N PRO A 526 16.25 20.25 27.10
CA PRO A 526 17.37 20.23 28.05
C PRO A 526 18.34 19.07 27.84
N ASP A 527 17.83 17.87 27.62
CA ASP A 527 18.67 16.68 27.49
C ASP A 527 19.43 16.61 26.15
N VAL A 528 18.81 17.00 25.04
CA VAL A 528 19.49 17.17 23.75
C VAL A 528 20.57 18.24 23.87
N ARG A 529 20.28 19.35 24.55
CA ARG A 529 21.29 20.38 24.81
C ARG A 529 22.47 19.80 25.58
N ASP A 530 22.22 19.13 26.69
CA ASP A 530 23.29 18.61 27.55
C ASP A 530 24.15 17.56 26.80
N GLU A 531 23.52 16.73 25.97
CA GLU A 531 24.18 15.81 25.02
C GLU A 531 25.14 16.54 24.06
N PHE A 532 24.69 17.63 23.42
CA PHE A 532 25.50 18.39 22.47
C PHE A 532 26.55 19.29 23.14
N LEU A 533 26.28 19.82 24.34
CA LEU A 533 27.26 20.56 25.12
C LEU A 533 28.42 19.67 25.58
N ALA A 534 28.15 18.38 25.86
CA ALA A 534 29.18 17.42 26.22
C ALA A 534 29.99 16.90 25.02
N SER A 535 29.38 16.80 23.84
CA SER A 535 29.98 16.19 22.65
C SER A 535 30.60 17.18 21.65
N SER A 536 30.20 18.46 21.67
CA SER A 536 30.67 19.47 20.72
C SER A 536 31.20 20.73 21.42
N PRO A 537 32.51 21.06 21.30
CA PRO A 537 33.07 22.28 21.88
C PRO A 537 32.48 23.55 21.25
N ILE A 538 32.11 23.50 19.96
CA ILE A 538 31.47 24.61 19.23
C ILE A 538 30.08 24.90 19.82
N ALA A 539 29.29 23.86 20.08
CA ALA A 539 27.97 24.03 20.70
C ALA A 539 28.10 24.63 22.12
N ALA A 540 29.11 24.20 22.88
CA ALA A 540 29.40 24.73 24.22
C ALA A 540 29.81 26.22 24.21
N GLU A 541 30.66 26.61 23.26
CA GLU A 541 31.06 28.02 23.06
C GLU A 541 29.88 28.91 22.65
N ILE A 542 29.07 28.44 21.70
CA ILE A 542 27.89 29.17 21.24
C ILE A 542 26.91 29.40 22.41
N TRP A 543 26.70 28.36 23.24
CA TRP A 543 25.76 28.41 24.37
C TRP A 543 26.22 29.28 25.54
N SER A 544 27.53 29.31 25.83
CA SER A 544 28.09 30.14 26.90
C SER A 544 28.09 31.62 26.54
N ASN A 545 28.28 31.94 25.26
CA ASN A 545 28.30 33.30 24.73
C ASN A 545 26.91 33.81 24.28
N ARG A 546 25.82 33.32 24.87
CA ARG A 546 24.43 33.65 24.48
C ARG A 546 23.90 35.02 24.93
N ARG A 547 24.79 35.93 25.36
CA ARG A 547 24.41 37.24 25.92
C ARG A 547 23.65 38.10 24.91
#